data_AF-A0A916SGX5-F1
#
_entry.id   AF-A0A916SGX5-F1
#
_cell.length_a   1.000
_cell.length_b   1.000
_cell.length_c   1.000
_cell.angle_alpha   90.00
_cell.angle_beta   90.00
_cell.angle_gamma   90.00
#
_symmetry.space_group_name_H-M   'P 1'
#
loop_
_entity.id
_entity.type
_entity.pdbx_description
1 polymer ?
#
loop_
_entity_poly.entity_id
_entity_poly.type
_entity_poly.pdbx_seq_one_letter_code
_entity_poly.pdbx_strand_id
1 'polypeptide(L)'
;MSKFLEYKGYLGSVEVDLDELFVFGRLMFIRDVVSYRADVLGNIGTAFEEAVDDYLTTCQQLGDAPELPCKGTFNVRVGPSLHQRVAIDCSTEEISLNEWVKQACELKLACSDSASTDSSTMRPGTLLEVKFEEEQVFEFGGNLDWQTQNNRRTH
;
A
#
# COMPACT_ATOMS: atom_id res chain seq x y z
N MET A 1 -8.34 19.65 -5.55
CA MET A 1 -9.03 19.24 -6.79
C MET A 1 -8.84 17.74 -6.94
N SER A 2 -9.93 16.97 -6.97
CA SER A 2 -9.81 15.50 -7.11
C SER A 2 -9.25 15.18 -8.50
N LYS A 3 -8.19 14.36 -8.54
CA LYS A 3 -7.46 14.01 -9.77
C LYS A 3 -8.13 12.87 -10.55
N PHE A 4 -9.24 12.33 -10.03
CA PHE A 4 -9.87 11.12 -10.51
C PHE A 4 -11.38 11.32 -10.68
N LEU A 5 -11.97 10.55 -11.58
CA LEU A 5 -13.42 10.38 -11.66
C LEU A 5 -13.86 9.33 -10.65
N GLU A 6 -15.03 9.52 -10.04
CA GLU A 6 -15.61 8.57 -9.09
C GLU A 6 -17.05 8.27 -9.45
N TYR A 7 -17.39 6.99 -9.58
CA TYR A 7 -18.76 6.55 -9.85
C TYR A 7 -18.99 5.14 -9.29
N LYS A 8 -20.06 4.95 -8.51
CA LYS A 8 -20.41 3.67 -7.86
C LYS A 8 -19.25 3.03 -7.06
N GLY A 9 -18.36 3.87 -6.49
CA GLY A 9 -17.18 3.42 -5.76
C GLY A 9 -15.97 3.04 -6.64
N TYR A 10 -16.10 3.14 -7.96
CA TYR A 10 -14.98 2.99 -8.90
C TYR A 10 -14.26 4.31 -9.10
N LEU A 11 -12.94 4.23 -9.25
CA LEU A 11 -12.09 5.37 -9.54
C LEU A 11 -11.56 5.28 -10.97
N GLY A 12 -11.54 6.40 -11.69
CA GLY A 12 -11.07 6.49 -13.07
C GLY A 12 -9.94 7.51 -13.23
N SER A 13 -8.91 7.18 -14.03
CA SER A 13 -7.93 8.18 -14.48
C SER A 13 -8.44 8.95 -15.69
N VAL A 14 -8.02 10.20 -15.83
CA VAL A 14 -8.30 11.01 -17.02
C VAL A 14 -6.98 11.46 -17.61
N GLU A 15 -6.76 11.09 -18.86
CA GLU A 15 -5.58 11.41 -19.66
C GLU A 15 -6.03 12.01 -20.99
N VAL A 16 -5.23 12.92 -21.53
CA VAL A 16 -5.54 13.64 -22.77
C VAL A 16 -4.46 13.31 -23.78
N ASP A 17 -4.87 12.87 -24.96
CA ASP A 17 -4.01 12.75 -26.11
C ASP A 17 -4.01 14.09 -26.86
N LEU A 18 -2.84 14.73 -26.95
CA LEU A 18 -2.69 16.03 -27.60
C LEU A 18 -2.50 15.92 -29.12
N ASP A 19 -2.11 14.74 -29.62
CA ASP A 19 -1.84 14.53 -31.04
C ASP A 19 -3.14 14.25 -31.79
N GLU A 20 -4.01 13.43 -31.21
CA GLU A 20 -5.31 13.07 -31.78
C GLU A 20 -6.49 13.86 -31.16
N LEU A 21 -6.21 14.72 -30.15
CA LEU A 21 -7.18 15.60 -29.48
C LEU A 21 -8.37 14.86 -28.84
N PHE A 22 -8.17 13.63 -28.34
CA PHE A 22 -9.18 12.91 -27.58
C PHE A 22 -8.79 12.74 -26.11
N VAL A 23 -9.78 12.47 -25.28
CA VAL A 23 -9.60 12.18 -23.85
C VAL A 23 -9.87 10.71 -23.62
N PHE A 24 -9.03 10.06 -22.84
CA PHE A 24 -9.20 8.67 -22.49
C PHE A 24 -8.92 8.44 -21.01
N GLY A 25 -9.40 7.32 -20.51
CA GLY A 25 -9.24 6.95 -19.13
C GLY A 25 -9.36 5.46 -18.95
N ARG A 26 -8.97 5.01 -17.77
CA ARG A 26 -9.18 3.62 -17.36
C ARG A 26 -9.59 3.54 -15.90
N LEU A 27 -10.33 2.50 -15.55
CA LEU A 27 -10.63 2.20 -14.16
C LEU A 27 -9.33 1.88 -13.42
N MET A 28 -9.22 2.42 -12.22
CA MET A 28 -8.09 2.27 -11.31
C MET A 28 -8.44 1.25 -10.23
N PHE A 29 -7.40 0.59 -9.70
CA PHE A 29 -7.48 -0.30 -8.54
C PHE A 29 -8.36 -1.56 -8.73
N ILE A 30 -8.58 -1.97 -9.98
CA ILE A 30 -9.16 -3.26 -10.37
C ILE A 30 -8.16 -4.01 -11.28
N ARG A 31 -8.24 -5.34 -11.33
CA ARG A 31 -7.40 -6.16 -12.22
C ARG A 31 -7.89 -6.13 -13.66
N ASP A 32 -9.20 -5.98 -13.85
CA ASP A 32 -9.80 -5.91 -15.17
C ASP A 32 -9.43 -4.59 -15.85
N VAL A 33 -9.11 -4.68 -17.15
CA VAL A 33 -8.75 -3.49 -17.93
C VAL A 33 -10.03 -2.94 -18.56
N VAL A 34 -10.65 -1.98 -17.87
CA VAL A 34 -11.81 -1.23 -18.38
C VAL A 34 -11.34 0.17 -18.76
N SER A 35 -11.41 0.48 -20.06
CA SER A 35 -11.00 1.77 -20.62
C SER A 35 -12.17 2.47 -21.29
N TYR A 36 -12.18 3.80 -21.25
CA TYR A 36 -13.20 4.65 -21.86
C TYR A 36 -12.53 5.80 -22.60
N ARG A 37 -13.24 6.35 -23.58
CA ARG A 37 -12.77 7.43 -24.45
C ARG A 37 -13.90 8.39 -24.74
N ALA A 38 -13.55 9.67 -24.86
CA ALA A 38 -14.44 10.71 -25.36
C ALA A 38 -13.67 11.69 -26.24
N ASP A 39 -14.30 12.17 -27.31
CA ASP A 39 -13.71 13.18 -28.21
C ASP A 39 -13.72 14.59 -27.57
N VAL A 40 -14.54 14.77 -26.53
CA VAL A 40 -14.71 16.05 -25.83
C VAL A 40 -14.52 15.83 -24.34
N LEU A 41 -13.73 16.69 -23.69
CA LEU A 41 -13.47 16.61 -22.25
C LEU A 41 -14.75 16.63 -21.40
N GLY A 42 -15.79 17.35 -21.83
CA GLY A 42 -17.09 17.38 -21.14
C GLY A 42 -17.82 16.03 -21.12
N ASN A 43 -17.54 15.14 -22.06
CA ASN A 43 -18.24 13.86 -22.22
C ASN A 43 -17.51 12.70 -21.55
N ILE A 44 -16.28 12.92 -21.05
CA ILE A 44 -15.48 11.85 -20.44
C ILE A 44 -16.15 11.28 -19.17
N GLY A 45 -16.89 12.12 -18.44
CA GLY A 45 -17.67 11.70 -17.27
C GLY A 45 -18.76 10.71 -17.66
N THR A 46 -19.55 11.02 -18.70
CA THR A 46 -20.59 10.11 -19.20
C THR A 46 -19.99 8.81 -19.74
N ALA A 47 -18.91 8.90 -20.52
CA ALA A 47 -18.22 7.71 -21.04
C ALA A 47 -17.66 6.82 -19.91
N PHE A 48 -17.25 7.43 -18.79
CA PHE A 48 -16.82 6.69 -17.60
C PHE A 48 -17.99 5.99 -16.89
N GLU A 49 -19.12 6.67 -16.69
CA GLU A 49 -20.31 6.06 -16.08
C GLU A 49 -20.83 4.88 -16.91
N GLU A 50 -20.89 5.04 -18.23
CA GLU A 50 -21.27 3.98 -19.18
C GLU A 50 -20.30 2.80 -19.10
N ALA A 51 -18.99 3.05 -19.08
CA ALA A 51 -17.99 1.98 -18.99
C ALA A 51 -18.07 1.21 -17.66
N VAL A 52 -18.39 1.88 -16.55
CA VAL A 52 -18.61 1.20 -15.25
C VAL A 52 -19.88 0.36 -15.30
N ASP A 53 -20.96 0.86 -15.89
CA ASP A 53 -22.23 0.14 -15.99
C ASP A 53 -22.14 -1.07 -16.93
N ASP A 54 -21.41 -0.93 -18.04
CA ASP A 54 -21.09 -2.02 -18.95
C ASP A 54 -20.21 -3.08 -18.26
N TYR A 55 -19.24 -2.66 -17.45
CA TYR A 55 -18.43 -3.58 -16.64
C TYR A 55 -19.29 -4.39 -15.68
N LEU A 56 -20.14 -3.72 -14.89
CA LEU A 56 -21.04 -4.39 -13.94
C LEU A 56 -22.01 -5.34 -14.63
N THR A 57 -22.55 -4.93 -15.79
CA THR A 57 -23.45 -5.75 -16.59
C THR A 57 -22.73 -6.98 -17.14
N THR A 58 -21.50 -6.81 -17.63
CA THR A 58 -20.67 -7.92 -18.14
C THR A 58 -20.34 -8.93 -17.03
N CYS A 59 -19.96 -8.46 -15.84
CA CYS A 59 -19.76 -9.32 -14.67
C CYS A 59 -21.02 -10.12 -14.36
N GLN A 60 -22.19 -9.47 -14.36
CA GLN A 60 -23.47 -10.16 -14.11
C GLN A 60 -23.78 -11.23 -15.18
N GLN A 61 -23.51 -10.95 -16.45
CA GLN A 61 -23.74 -11.90 -17.55
C GLN A 61 -22.80 -13.10 -17.49
N LEU A 62 -21.55 -12.90 -17.07
CA LEU A 62 -20.56 -13.96 -16.89
C LEU A 62 -20.80 -14.77 -15.60
N GLY A 63 -21.63 -14.26 -14.68
CA GLY A 63 -21.85 -14.86 -13.37
C GLY A 63 -20.70 -14.59 -12.39
N ASP A 64 -19.82 -13.65 -12.72
CA ASP A 64 -18.67 -13.28 -11.90
C ASP A 64 -19.02 -12.12 -10.96
N ALA A 65 -18.44 -12.13 -9.76
CA ALA A 65 -18.60 -11.04 -8.82
C ALA A 65 -17.74 -9.84 -9.28
N PRO A 66 -18.33 -8.64 -9.47
CA PRO A 66 -17.57 -7.48 -9.90
C PRO A 66 -16.48 -7.13 -8.89
N GLU A 67 -15.30 -6.76 -9.39
CA GLU A 67 -14.18 -6.44 -8.53
C GLU A 67 -14.33 -5.04 -7.95
N LEU A 68 -14.76 -4.98 -6.69
CA LEU A 68 -14.71 -3.72 -5.94
C LEU A 68 -13.26 -3.27 -5.75
N PRO A 69 -12.91 -2.03 -6.14
CA PRO A 69 -11.61 -1.48 -5.85
C PRO A 69 -11.45 -1.31 -4.33
N CYS A 70 -10.23 -1.51 -3.84
CA CYS A 70 -9.85 -1.23 -2.45
C CYS A 70 -10.74 -1.91 -1.39
N LYS A 71 -10.84 -3.26 -1.42
CA LYS A 71 -11.60 -4.09 -0.46
C LYS A 71 -11.15 -4.04 1.01
N GLY A 72 -10.29 -3.07 1.38
CA GLY A 72 -9.73 -2.93 2.73
C GLY A 72 -8.72 -4.01 3.14
N THR A 73 -8.45 -5.00 2.27
CA THR A 73 -7.44 -6.03 2.52
C THR A 73 -6.19 -5.73 1.71
N PHE A 74 -5.05 -5.63 2.39
CA PHE A 74 -3.75 -5.35 1.78
C PHE A 74 -2.73 -6.37 2.28
N ASN A 75 -2.17 -7.19 1.39
CA ASN A 75 -1.18 -8.20 1.74
C ASN A 75 0.23 -7.67 1.43
N VAL A 76 1.09 -7.60 2.45
CA VAL A 76 2.40 -6.91 2.37
C VAL A 76 3.53 -7.81 2.81
N ARG A 77 4.63 -7.79 2.08
CA ARG A 77 5.90 -8.42 2.47
C ARG A 77 6.87 -7.34 2.95
N VAL A 78 6.99 -7.21 4.27
CA VAL A 78 7.82 -6.17 4.91
C VAL A 78 9.26 -6.61 5.20
N GLY A 79 9.55 -7.90 5.08
CA GLY A 79 10.86 -8.49 5.41
C GLY A 79 11.06 -8.73 6.91
N PRO A 80 12.00 -9.63 7.29
CA PRO A 80 12.12 -10.13 8.66
C PRO A 80 12.58 -9.06 9.66
N SER A 81 13.53 -8.20 9.28
CA SER A 81 14.07 -7.17 10.18
C SER A 81 13.03 -6.11 10.54
N LEU A 82 12.24 -5.64 9.56
CA LEU A 82 11.18 -4.68 9.82
C LEU A 82 10.03 -5.31 10.62
N HIS A 83 9.65 -6.55 10.29
CA HIS A 83 8.64 -7.29 11.05
C HIS A 83 9.02 -7.42 12.54
N GLN A 84 10.28 -7.77 12.83
CA GLN A 84 10.75 -7.89 14.21
C GLN A 84 10.62 -6.58 14.98
N ARG A 85 11.03 -5.46 14.37
CA ARG A 85 10.94 -4.14 15.00
C ARG A 85 9.49 -3.75 15.29
N VAL A 86 8.62 -3.90 14.29
CA VAL A 86 7.18 -3.61 14.45
C VAL A 86 6.56 -4.51 15.52
N ALA A 87 6.92 -5.79 15.60
CA ALA A 87 6.40 -6.70 16.61
C ALA A 87 6.81 -6.30 18.05
N ILE A 88 8.02 -5.77 18.23
CA ILE A 88 8.49 -5.25 19.53
C ILE A 88 7.70 -4.00 19.91
N ASP A 89 7.50 -3.07 18.98
CA ASP A 89 6.72 -1.84 19.21
C ASP A 89 5.26 -2.18 19.55
N CYS A 90 4.62 -3.06 18.77
CA CYS A 90 3.28 -3.56 19.06
C CYS A 90 3.15 -4.19 20.46
N SER A 91 4.17 -4.93 20.91
CA SER A 91 4.17 -5.55 22.23
C SER A 91 4.32 -4.53 23.35
N THR A 92 5.01 -3.43 23.09
CA THR A 92 5.22 -2.34 24.06
C THR A 92 3.97 -1.47 24.20
N GLU A 93 3.23 -1.28 23.10
CA GLU A 93 2.03 -0.44 23.04
C GLU A 93 0.72 -1.22 23.24
N GLU A 94 0.78 -2.56 23.41
CA GLU A 94 -0.37 -3.46 23.53
C GLU A 94 -1.36 -3.38 22.35
N ILE A 95 -0.86 -3.09 21.14
CA ILE A 95 -1.69 -3.01 19.92
C ILE A 95 -1.39 -4.16 18.94
N SER A 96 -2.38 -4.48 18.11
CA SER A 96 -2.20 -5.49 17.07
C SER A 96 -1.34 -4.96 15.92
N LEU A 97 -0.66 -5.86 15.20
CA LEU A 97 0.12 -5.53 14.00
C LEU A 97 -0.73 -4.77 12.96
N ASN A 98 -1.99 -5.18 12.78
CA ASN A 98 -2.90 -4.54 11.84
C ASN A 98 -3.24 -3.10 12.25
N GLU A 99 -3.42 -2.87 13.55
CA GLU A 99 -3.70 -1.53 14.08
C GLU A 99 -2.47 -0.62 13.96
N TRP A 100 -1.28 -1.13 14.26
CA TRP A 100 -0.02 -0.40 14.06
C TRP A 100 0.17 0.01 12.59
N VAL A 101 -0.09 -0.90 11.65
CA VAL A 101 0.00 -0.60 10.21
C VAL A 101 -1.05 0.43 9.79
N LYS A 102 -2.28 0.35 10.32
CA LYS A 102 -3.34 1.32 10.05
C LYS A 102 -2.93 2.72 10.51
N GLN A 103 -2.42 2.85 11.73
CA GLN A 103 -1.92 4.13 12.25
C GLN A 103 -0.76 4.67 11.40
N ALA A 104 0.18 3.82 10.99
CA ALA A 104 1.27 4.21 10.09
C ALA A 104 0.76 4.75 8.75
N CYS A 105 -0.29 4.15 8.18
CA CYS A 105 -0.95 4.66 6.97
C CYS A 105 -1.60 6.02 7.20
N GLU A 106 -2.35 6.20 8.30
CA GLU A 106 -2.99 7.47 8.66
C GLU A 106 -1.97 8.60 8.84
N LEU A 107 -0.89 8.34 9.57
CA LEU A 107 0.21 9.28 9.77
C LEU A 107 0.87 9.69 8.45
N LYS A 108 1.07 8.75 7.53
CA LYS A 108 1.69 9.03 6.24
C LYS A 108 0.81 9.91 5.36
N LEU A 109 -0.51 9.68 5.37
CA LEU A 109 -1.48 10.50 4.62
C LEU A 109 -1.60 11.91 5.21
N ALA A 110 -1.64 12.03 6.54
CA ALA A 110 -1.67 13.34 7.21
C ALA A 110 -0.42 14.20 6.88
N CYS A 111 0.75 13.56 6.75
CA CYS A 111 1.98 14.25 6.35
C CYS A 111 1.98 14.68 4.87
N SER A 112 1.29 13.96 3.97
CA SER A 112 1.19 14.39 2.57
C SER A 112 0.28 15.60 2.37
N ASP A 113 -0.79 15.73 3.16
CA ASP A 113 -1.74 16.85 3.04
C ASP A 113 -1.14 18.18 3.52
N SER A 114 -0.13 18.12 4.40
CA SER A 114 0.58 19.30 4.94
C SER A 114 1.76 19.74 4.07
N ALA A 115 2.21 18.95 3.10
CA ALA A 115 3.37 19.27 2.27
C ALA A 115 3.07 20.22 1.08
N SER A 116 1.80 20.51 0.79
CA SER A 116 1.40 21.45 -0.28
C SER A 116 1.32 22.92 0.16
N THR A 117 1.58 23.22 1.43
CA THR A 117 1.58 24.58 1.97
C THR A 117 2.80 24.75 2.87
N ASP A 118 3.71 25.66 2.48
CA ASP A 118 4.92 26.10 3.20
C ASP A 118 6.18 25.24 3.08
N SER A 119 7.05 25.62 2.12
CA SER A 119 8.46 25.25 2.07
C SER A 119 9.32 25.98 3.14
N SER A 120 8.73 26.45 4.24
CA SER A 120 9.45 27.27 5.22
C SER A 120 8.92 27.02 6.63
N THR A 121 9.26 25.88 7.20
CA THR A 121 9.72 25.77 8.61
C THR A 121 10.07 24.30 8.89
N MET A 122 11.33 23.98 8.65
CA MET A 122 11.97 22.78 9.15
C MET A 122 11.93 22.82 10.68
N ARG A 123 11.10 21.99 11.32
CA ARG A 123 11.23 21.71 12.76
C ARG A 123 12.19 20.54 12.92
N PRO A 124 13.31 20.67 13.67
CA PRO A 124 14.18 19.54 13.96
C PRO A 124 13.48 18.66 15.00
N GLY A 125 12.92 17.53 14.53
CA GLY A 125 12.39 16.48 15.39
C GLY A 125 13.53 15.66 15.99
N THR A 126 13.76 15.86 17.28
CA THR A 126 14.45 15.03 18.28
C THR A 126 15.44 13.98 17.74
N LEU A 127 16.72 14.35 17.80
CA LEU A 127 17.83 13.39 17.79
C LEU A 127 17.75 12.59 19.11
N LEU A 128 17.21 11.37 19.06
CA LEU A 128 17.45 10.39 20.13
C LEU A 128 18.92 9.98 20.02
N GLU A 129 19.77 10.58 20.85
CA GLU A 129 21.11 10.09 21.08
C GLU A 129 21.01 8.68 21.67
N VAL A 130 21.12 7.67 20.80
CA VAL A 130 21.39 6.30 21.22
C VAL A 130 22.83 6.28 21.71
N LYS A 131 23.00 6.38 23.04
CA LYS A 131 24.27 6.08 23.68
C LYS A 131 24.55 4.59 23.48
N PHE A 132 25.48 4.29 22.59
CA PHE A 132 26.14 3.00 22.55
C PHE A 132 27.09 2.95 23.74
N GLU A 133 26.70 2.27 24.82
CA GLU A 133 27.65 1.82 25.82
C GLU A 133 28.38 0.58 25.24
N GLU A 134 29.70 0.63 25.32
CA GLU A 134 30.64 -0.35 24.78
C GLU A 134 30.37 -1.77 25.30
N GLU A 135 30.57 -2.75 24.43
CA GLU A 135 30.52 -4.18 24.73
C GLU A 135 31.34 -4.51 25.99
N GLN A 136 30.65 -4.87 27.08
CA GLN A 136 31.25 -5.67 28.13
C GLN A 136 31.43 -7.10 27.60
N VAL A 137 32.67 -7.42 27.24
CA VAL A 137 33.14 -8.79 27.01
C VAL A 137 32.89 -9.60 28.28
N PHE A 138 31.88 -10.45 28.25
CA PHE A 138 31.67 -11.47 29.28
C PHE A 138 32.35 -12.76 28.82
N GLU A 139 33.54 -13.04 29.35
CA GLU A 139 34.17 -14.34 29.21
C GLU A 139 33.36 -15.38 30.00
N PHE A 140 32.55 -16.17 29.30
CA PHE A 140 32.08 -17.44 29.83
C PHE A 140 32.99 -18.57 29.35
N GLY A 141 33.93 -18.95 30.21
CA GLY A 141 34.59 -20.24 30.14
C GLY A 141 33.55 -21.34 30.24
N GLY A 142 33.40 -22.12 29.17
CA GLY A 142 32.42 -23.19 29.09
C GLY A 142 32.48 -23.88 27.74
N ASN A 143 33.51 -24.70 27.56
CA ASN A 143 33.73 -25.55 26.39
C ASN A 143 32.53 -26.51 26.20
N LEU A 144 31.64 -26.23 25.26
CA LEU A 144 30.62 -27.19 24.81
C LEU A 144 30.77 -27.44 23.30
N ASP A 145 31.26 -28.63 23.04
CA ASP A 145 31.54 -29.28 21.76
C ASP A 145 30.21 -29.70 21.10
N TRP A 146 29.77 -28.99 20.05
CA TRP A 146 28.61 -29.42 19.24
C TRP A 146 29.09 -30.16 17.98
N GLN A 147 29.59 -31.38 18.17
CA GLN A 147 29.81 -32.30 17.06
C GLN A 147 28.47 -32.81 16.52
N THR A 148 28.30 -32.58 15.22
CA THR A 148 27.21 -33.04 14.37
C THR A 148 27.27 -34.56 14.22
N GLN A 149 26.39 -35.28 14.93
CA GLN A 149 26.10 -36.71 14.67
C GLN A 149 24.60 -36.98 14.83
N ASN A 150 23.92 -37.18 13.70
CA ASN A 150 23.01 -38.31 13.42
C ASN A 150 21.93 -37.91 12.41
N ASN A 151 22.16 -38.26 11.13
CA ASN A 151 21.11 -38.93 10.38
C ASN A 151 21.65 -39.66 9.14
N ARG A 152 22.05 -40.94 9.31
CA ARG A 152 22.10 -41.94 8.24
C ARG A 152 21.88 -43.34 8.80
N ARG A 153 20.69 -43.91 8.54
CA ARG A 153 20.31 -45.34 8.37
C ARG A 153 18.81 -45.45 8.68
N THR A 154 17.96 -45.79 7.73
CA THR A 154 17.67 -47.13 7.18
C THR A 154 16.69 -46.89 6.01
N HIS A 155 16.60 -47.63 4.91
CA HIS A 155 16.89 -49.03 4.59
C HIS A 155 17.19 -49.15 3.08
#